data_AF-A0A7V6I493-F1
#
_entry.id   AF-A0A7V6I493-F1
#
_cell.length_a   1.000
_cell.length_b   1.000
_cell.length_c   1.000
_cell.angle_alpha   90.00
_cell.angle_beta   90.00
_cell.angle_gamma   90.00
#
_symmetry.space_group_name_H-M   'P 1'
#
loop_
_entity.id
_entity.type
_entity.pdbx_description
1 polymer ?
#
loop_
_entity_poly.entity_id
_entity_poly.type
_entity_poly.pdbx_seq_one_letter_code
_entity_poly.pdbx_strand_id
1 'polypeptide(L)' 'MTCSSVCPRDNFSLGTNGLRYSGQCEHCLSCVHNCPQKALTLKSTSEGRPGERNPEARFRNPNISLNEIVRSNKQ' A
#
# COMPACT_ATOMS: atom_id res chain seq x y z
N MET A 1 1.11 -11.06 -4.87
CA MET A 1 0.35 -9.81 -5.01
C MET A 1 0.38 -9.04 -3.68
N THR A 2 1.54 -8.53 -3.28
CA THR A 2 1.78 -8.05 -1.91
C THR A 2 0.86 -6.91 -1.49
N CYS A 3 0.66 -5.90 -2.35
CA CYS A 3 -0.17 -4.73 -2.05
C CYS A 3 -1.62 -5.11 -1.68
N SER A 4 -2.20 -6.08 -2.39
CA SER A 4 -3.54 -6.60 -2.10
C SER A 4 -3.54 -7.37 -0.78
N SER A 5 -2.58 -8.28 -0.58
CA SER A 5 -2.53 -9.12 0.63
C SER A 5 -2.34 -8.33 1.93
N VAL A 6 -1.67 -7.18 1.88
CA VAL A 6 -1.42 -6.34 3.07
C VAL A 6 -2.43 -5.22 3.25
N CYS A 7 -3.40 -5.05 2.35
CA CYS A 7 -4.45 -4.05 2.48
C CYS A 7 -5.58 -4.62 3.36
N PRO A 8 -5.83 -4.06 4.56
CA PRO A 8 -6.89 -4.56 5.45
C PRO A 8 -8.31 -4.30 4.92
N ARG A 9 -8.45 -3.41 3.94
CA ARG A 9 -9.74 -3.04 3.32
C ARG A 9 -10.03 -3.79 2.03
N ASP A 10 -9.12 -4.66 1.58
CA ASP A 10 -9.20 -5.37 0.29
C ASP A 10 -9.46 -4.44 -0.91
N ASN A 11 -8.83 -3.26 -0.90
CA ASN A 11 -9.08 -2.22 -1.92
C ASN A 11 -8.40 -2.51 -3.27
N PHE A 12 -7.75 -3.67 -3.45
CA PHE A 12 -6.96 -3.96 -4.64
C PHE A 12 -7.39 -5.26 -5.32
N SER A 13 -7.63 -5.20 -6.64
CA SER A 13 -7.90 -6.36 -7.49
C SER A 13 -6.94 -6.45 -8.67
N LEU A 14 -6.79 -7.63 -9.28
CA LEU A 14 -5.94 -7.83 -10.45
C LEU A 14 -6.78 -7.60 -11.71
N GLY A 15 -6.43 -6.59 -12.50
CA GLY A 15 -6.98 -6.37 -13.82
C GLY A 15 -6.03 -6.80 -14.93
N THR A 16 -6.50 -6.72 -16.17
CA THR A 16 -5.71 -6.99 -17.39
C THR A 16 -4.45 -6.14 -17.51
N ASN A 17 -4.48 -4.90 -17.02
CA ASN A 17 -3.36 -3.94 -17.10
C ASN A 17 -2.67 -3.71 -15.73
N GLY A 18 -2.80 -4.66 -14.80
CA GLY A 18 -2.19 -4.58 -13.48
C GLY A 18 -3.18 -4.30 -12.35
N LEU A 19 -2.68 -3.76 -11.24
CA LEU A 19 -3.44 -3.55 -10.01
C LEU A 19 -4.53 -2.49 -10.21
N ARG A 20 -5.77 -2.82 -9.86
CA ARG A 20 -6.88 -1.85 -9.80
C ARG A 20 -7.15 -1.49 -8.35
N TYR A 21 -7.37 -0.21 -8.09
CA TYR A 21 -7.75 0.31 -6.78
C TYR A 21 -9.25 0.65 -6.77
N SER A 22 -9.96 0.23 -5.73
CA SER A 22 -11.36 0.58 -5.49
C SER A 22 -11.65 0.58 -4.00
N GLY A 23 -12.41 1.56 -3.51
CA GLY A 23 -12.83 1.63 -2.10
C GLY A 23 -12.19 2.79 -1.34
N GLN A 24 -12.26 2.71 -0.01
CA GLN A 24 -11.80 3.77 0.89
C GLN A 24 -10.48 3.38 1.56
N CYS A 25 -9.44 4.16 1.30
CA CYS A 25 -8.12 3.98 1.92
C CYS A 25 -8.13 4.58 3.34
N GLU A 26 -7.69 3.79 4.32
CA GLU A 26 -7.52 4.24 5.71
C GLU A 26 -6.13 4.85 5.99
N HIS A 27 -5.28 4.96 4.97
CA HIS A 27 -3.93 5.53 5.07
C HIS A 27 -2.98 4.83 6.06
N CYS A 28 -3.11 3.51 6.24
CA CYS A 28 -2.22 2.72 7.09
C CYS A 28 -0.79 2.50 6.52
N LEU A 29 -0.55 2.90 5.26
CA LEU A 29 0.73 2.85 4.56
C LEU A 29 1.32 1.44 4.29
N SER A 30 0.65 0.38 4.72
CA SER A 30 1.15 -1.00 4.61
C SER A 30 1.47 -1.40 3.16
N CYS A 31 0.58 -1.09 2.21
CA CYS A 31 0.76 -1.42 0.79
C CYS A 31 1.90 -0.62 0.13
N VAL A 32 2.04 0.66 0.45
CA VAL A 32 3.11 1.53 -0.09
C VAL A 32 4.47 1.01 0.37
N HIS A 33 4.63 0.75 1.68
CA HIS A 33 5.90 0.29 2.25
C HIS A 33 6.31 -1.12 1.81
N ASN A 34 5.35 -2.02 1.57
CA ASN A 34 5.64 -3.41 1.23
C ASN A 34 5.59 -3.71 -0.28
N CYS A 35 5.32 -2.73 -1.14
CA CYS A 35 5.29 -2.93 -2.59
C CYS A 35 6.72 -3.20 -3.13
N PRO A 36 7.03 -4.40 -3.66
CA PRO A 36 8.37 -4.70 -4.16
C PRO A 36 8.77 -3.83 -5.35
N GLN A 37 7.78 -3.39 -6.13
CA GLN A 37 7.96 -2.56 -7.32
C GLN A 37 7.87 -1.06 -7.03
N LYS A 38 7.58 -0.66 -5.78
CA LYS A 38 7.29 0.75 -5.41
C LYS A 38 6.23 1.41 -6.31
N ALA A 39 5.29 0.62 -6.84
CA ALA A 39 4.28 1.08 -7.80
C ALA A 39 3.19 2.00 -7.21
N LEU A 40 3.21 2.21 -5.89
CA LEU A 40 2.22 3.00 -5.16
C LEU A 40 2.91 4.21 -4.50
N THR A 41 2.26 5.37 -4.59
CA THR A 41 2.66 6.62 -3.94
C THR A 41 1.44 7.28 -3.29
N LEU A 42 1.66 8.16 -2.32
CA LEU A 42 0.59 8.98 -1.75
C LEU A 42 0.32 10.20 -2.62
N LYS A 43 -0.94 10.37 -3.03
CA LYS A 43 -1.40 11.58 -3.74
C LYS A 43 -1.88 12.62 -2.72
N SER A 44 -1.56 13.89 -2.96
CA SER A 44 -2.16 14.98 -2.19
C SER A 44 -3.65 15.11 -2.54
N THR A 45 -4.48 15.33 -1.52
CA THR A 45 -5.91 15.67 -1.69
C THR A 45 -6.13 17.18 -1.77
N SER A 46 -5.14 18.00 -1.41
CA SER A 46 -5.20 19.46 -1.50
C SER A 46 -4.60 19.94 -2.82
N GLU A 47 -5.32 20.80 -3.53
CA GLU A 47 -4.82 21.47 -4.73
C GLU A 47 -3.55 22.26 -4.43
N GLY A 48 -2.58 22.22 -5.35
CA GLY A 48 -1.30 22.92 -5.23
C GLY A 48 -0.30 22.31 -4.22
N ARG A 49 -0.67 21.28 -3.46
CA ARG A 49 0.29 20.56 -2.60
C ARG A 49 0.87 19.33 -3.31
N PRO A 50 2.21 19.12 -3.24
CA PRO A 50 2.81 17.90 -3.75
C PRO A 50 2.33 16.70 -2.95
N GLY A 51 2.31 15.52 -3.58
CA GLY A 51 2.05 14.25 -2.90
C GLY A 51 3.21 13.83 -2.00
N GLU A 52 3.45 12.52 -1.90
CA GLU A 52 4.57 11.97 -1.13
C GLU A 52 5.91 12.64 -1.52
N ARG A 53 6.56 13.30 -0.55
CA ARG A 53 7.82 14.04 -0.79
C ARG A 53 9.00 13.13 -1.11
N ASN A 54 8.99 11.90 -0.58
CA ASN A 54 10.07 10.92 -0.77
C ASN A 54 9.49 9.55 -1.13
N PRO A 55 9.04 9.35 -2.38
CA PRO A 55 8.44 8.10 -2.83
C PRO A 55 9.44 6.92 -2.86
N GLU A 56 10.73 7.17 -2.65
CA GLU A 56 11.73 6.10 -2.57
C GLU A 56 11.94 5.59 -1.15
N ALA A 57 11.53 6.33 -0.13
CA ALA A 57 11.60 5.92 1.27
C ALA A 57 10.56 4.85 1.57
N ARG A 58 11.02 3.60 1.72
CA ARG A 58 10.16 2.45 2.03
C ARG A 58 10.69 1.77 3.27
N PHE A 59 10.16 2.17 4.43
CA PHE A 59 10.51 1.54 5.69
C PHE A 59 9.82 0.18 5.84
N ARG A 60 10.58 -0.83 6.25
CA ARG A 60 10.05 -2.11 6.70
C ARG A 60 10.74 -2.48 8.00
N ASN A 61 9.96 -2.81 9.03
CA ASN A 61 10.51 -3.29 10.29
C ASN A 61 11.21 -4.64 10.03
N PRO A 62 12.52 -4.78 10.30
CA PRO A 62 13.26 -6.01 10.03
C PRO A 62 12.83 -7.18 10.91
N ASN A 63 12.18 -6.91 12.05
CA ASN A 63 11.73 -7.93 13.00
C ASN A 63 10.29 -8.41 12.72
N ILE A 64 9.61 -7.84 11.73
CA ILE A 64 8.23 -8.21 11.40
C ILE A 64 8.20 -8.76 9.97
N SER A 65 7.75 -10.00 9.83
CA SER A 65 7.57 -10.62 8.52
C SER A 65 6.35 -10.05 7.81
N LEU A 66 6.36 -10.13 6.48
CA LEU A 66 5.22 -9.74 5.66
C LEU A 66 3.97 -10.59 5.98
N ASN A 67 4.18 -11.88 6.29
CA ASN A 67 3.09 -12.80 6.61
C ASN A 67 2.41 -12.47 7.94
N GLU A 68 3.15 -11.94 8.93
CA GLU A 68 2.55 -11.43 10.17
C GLU A 68 1.61 -10.28 9.86
N ILE A 69 2.04 -9.30 9.06
CA ILE A 69 1.19 -8.18 8.61
C ILE A 69 -0.08 -8.69 7.91
N VAL A 70 0.06 -9.63 6.97
CA VAL A 70 -1.08 -10.20 6.23
C VAL A 70 -2.06 -10.92 7.18
N ARG A 71 -1.55 -11.65 8.18
CA ARG A 71 -2.38 -12.38 9.14
C ARG A 71 -3.10 -11.44 10.11
N SER A 72 -2.43 -10.38 10.58
CA SER A 72 -3.02 -9.39 11.48
C SER A 72 -4.21 -8.65 10.86
N ASN A 73 -4.32 -8.60 9.53
CA ASN A 73 -5.43 -7.98 8.82
C ASN A 73 -6.65 -8.91 8.62
N LYS A 74 -6.57 -10.18 9.03
CA LYS A 74 -7.63 -11.20 8.86
C LYS A 74 -8.23 -11.61 10.21
N GLN A 75 -8.65 -10.63 11.01
CA GLN A 75 -9.27 -10.86 12.32
C GLN A 75 -10.76 -11.18 12.20
#